data_AF-A0A3D3PJP2-F1
#
_entry.id   AF-A0A3D3PJP2-F1
#
_cell.length_a   1.000
_cell.length_b   1.000
_cell.length_c   1.000
_cell.angle_alpha   90.00
_cell.angle_beta   90.00
_cell.angle_gamma   90.00
#
_symmetry.space_group_name_H-M   'P 1'
#
loop_
_entity.id
_entity.type
_entity.pdbx_description
1 polymer ?
#
loop_
_entity_poly.entity_id
_entity_poly.type
_entity_poly.pdbx_seq_one_letter_code
_entity_poly.pdbx_strand_id
1 'polypeptide(L)' 'YVYDKNTFKLLSTFNNNVGVEGWGMCFDGEKLYLDDSTNRIWFLDKNTYAQTGYIDVYDD' A
#
# COMPACT_ATOMS: atom_id res chain seq x y z
N TYR A 1 0.41 -5.52 7.45
CA TYR A 1 -0.01 -6.86 7.92
C TYR A 1 -0.77 -7.57 6.80
N VAL A 2 -0.66 -8.90 6.71
CA VAL A 2 -1.37 -9.72 5.71
C VAL A 2 -2.17 -10.79 6.43
N TYR A 3 -3.44 -10.92 6.07
CA TYR A 3 -4.38 -11.85 6.71
C TYR A 3 -5.02 -12.76 5.68
N ASP A 4 -5.37 -13.96 6.12
CA ASP A 4 -6.29 -14.81 5.38
C ASP A 4 -7.70 -14.21 5.46
N LYS A 5 -8.34 -14.00 4.31
CA LYS A 5 -9.64 -13.31 4.22
C LYS A 5 -10.77 -14.06 4.93
N ASN A 6 -10.73 -15.40 4.95
CA ASN A 6 -11.83 -16.21 5.43
C ASN A 6 -11.76 -16.44 6.95
N THR A 7 -10.54 -16.49 7.49
CA THR A 7 -10.28 -16.84 8.89
C THR A 7 -9.77 -15.67 9.72
N PHE A 8 -9.36 -14.58 9.08
CA PHE A 8 -8.64 -13.45 9.69
C PHE A 8 -7.36 -13.87 10.42
N LYS A 9 -6.83 -15.07 10.13
CA LYS A 9 -5.54 -15.50 10.65
C LYS A 9 -4.44 -14.60 10.08
N LEU A 10 -3.59 -14.08 10.95
CA LEU A 10 -2.38 -13.37 10.55
C LEU A 10 -1.46 -14.32 9.78
N LEU A 11 -1.15 -13.99 8.53
CA LEU A 11 -0.26 -14.76 7.66
C LEU A 11 1.17 -14.20 7.70
N SER A 12 1.30 -12.87 7.65
CA SER A 12 2.60 -12.21 7.70
C SER A 12 2.52 -10.76 8.15
N THR A 13 3.67 -10.23 8.56
CA THR A 13 3.88 -8.81 8.78
C THR A 13 4.91 -8.30 7.79
N PHE A 14 4.80 -7.03 7.46
CA PHE A 14 5.79 -6.32 6.65
C PHE A 14 5.97 -4.94 7.26
N ASN A 15 7.19 -4.42 7.18
CA ASN A 15 7.46 -3.06 7.60
C ASN A 15 6.98 -2.10 6.52
N ASN A 16 6.29 -1.04 6.93
CA ASN A 16 6.01 0.04 6.01
C ASN A 16 7.33 0.65 5.56
N ASN A 17 7.51 0.75 4.24
CA ASN A 17 8.74 1.23 3.61
C ASN A 17 8.49 2.51 2.80
N VAL A 18 7.26 3.04 2.82
CA VAL A 18 6.85 4.26 2.13
C VAL A 18 5.99 5.15 3.02
N GLY A 19 6.06 6.45 2.77
CA GLY A 19 5.22 7.43 3.44
C GLY A 19 5.45 7.59 4.94
N VAL A 20 4.77 8.58 5.51
CA VAL A 20 4.84 8.87 6.95
C VAL A 20 3.85 7.98 7.72
N GLU A 21 2.70 7.67 7.09
CA GLU A 21 1.61 6.88 7.65
C GLU A 21 1.04 5.92 6.60
N GLY A 22 0.04 5.11 6.97
CA GLY A 22 -0.69 4.25 6.04
C GLY A 22 -2.19 4.36 6.30
N TRP A 23 -2.89 5.17 5.50
CA TRP A 23 -4.30 5.51 5.67
C TRP A 23 -5.21 4.66 4.78
N GLY A 24 -4.90 4.65 3.49
CA GLY A 24 -5.68 3.95 2.47
C GLY A 24 -4.85 2.92 1.73
N MET A 25 -5.47 1.81 1.34
CA MET A 25 -4.83 0.81 0.48
C MET A 25 -5.83 0.24 -0.54
N CYS A 26 -5.41 0.15 -1.80
CA CYS A 26 -6.19 -0.42 -2.90
C CYS A 26 -5.34 -1.39 -3.73
N PHE A 27 -5.99 -2.31 -4.45
CA PHE A 27 -5.35 -3.29 -5.33
C PHE A 27 -6.12 -3.37 -6.65
N ASP A 28 -5.42 -3.25 -7.78
CA ASP A 28 -6.02 -3.32 -9.12
C ASP A 28 -5.92 -4.71 -9.78
N GLY A 29 -5.25 -5.67 -9.15
CA GLY A 29 -4.92 -6.98 -9.72
C GLY A 29 -3.44 -7.17 -10.05
N GLU A 30 -2.70 -6.07 -10.21
CA GLU A 30 -1.27 -6.06 -10.56
C GLU A 30 -0.41 -5.46 -9.45
N LYS A 31 -0.79 -4.29 -8.91
CA LYS A 31 -0.02 -3.56 -7.90
C LYS A 31 -0.91 -2.97 -6.81
N LEU A 32 -0.30 -2.69 -5.67
CA LEU A 32 -0.95 -2.04 -4.54
C LEU A 32 -0.76 -0.53 -4.64
N TYR A 33 -1.80 0.21 -4.23
CA TYR A 33 -1.80 1.65 -4.07
C TYR A 33 -1.88 1.95 -2.59
N LEU A 34 -1.02 2.82 -2.07
CA LEU A 34 -1.03 3.24 -0.67
C LEU A 34 -1.10 4.76 -0.57
N ASP A 35 -2.02 5.23 0.26
CA ASP A 35 -2.17 6.63 0.67
C ASP A 35 -1.58 6.81 2.08
N ASP A 36 -0.79 7.86 2.26
CA ASP A 36 -0.04 8.17 3.49
C ASP A 36 -0.45 9.50 4.13
N SER A 37 -1.63 10.04 3.79
CA SER A 37 -2.13 11.36 4.21
C SER A 37 -1.39 12.57 3.65
N THR A 38 -0.49 12.35 2.69
CA THR A 38 0.04 13.43 1.85
C THR A 38 -0.76 13.52 0.55
N ASN A 39 -0.31 14.35 -0.37
CA ASN A 39 -0.87 14.39 -1.72
C ASN A 39 -0.30 13.28 -2.63
N ARG A 40 0.44 12.31 -2.09
CA ARG A 40 1.12 11.24 -2.83
C ARG A 40 0.39 9.91 -2.73
N ILE A 41 0.23 9.25 -3.86
CA ILE A 41 -0.17 7.84 -3.92
C ILE A 41 1.05 6.99 -4.28
N TRP A 42 1.41 6.07 -3.40
CA TRP A 42 2.54 5.14 -3.58
C TRP A 42 2.11 3.88 -4.32
N PHE A 43 2.98 3.35 -5.17
CA PHE A 43 2.79 2.06 -5.83
C PHE A 43 3.71 1.00 -5.21
N LEU A 44 3.14 -0.13 -4.80
CA LEU A 44 3.89 -1.23 -4.22
C LEU A 44 3.72 -2.51 -5.05
N ASP A 45 4.80 -3.28 -5.16
CA ASP A 45 4.74 -4.63 -5.71
C ASP A 45 3.89 -5.54 -4.81
N LYS A 46 2.96 -6.30 -5.41
CA LYS A 46 1.98 -7.10 -4.65
C LYS A 46 2.57 -8.25 -3.85
N ASN A 47 3.78 -8.72 -4.19
CA ASN A 47 4.38 -9.90 -3.56
C ASN A 47 5.39 -9.48 -2.48
N THR A 48 6.13 -8.41 -2.74
CA THR A 48 7.25 -7.96 -1.92
C THR A 48 6.91 -6.73 -1.07
N TYR A 49 5.83 -6.01 -1.40
CA TYR A 49 5.43 -4.74 -0.80
C TYR A 49 6.49 -3.64 -0.96
N ALA A 50 7.48 -3.84 -1.82
CA ALA A 50 8.50 -2.84 -2.10
C ALA A 50 7.92 -1.71 -2.96
N GLN A 51 8.38 -0.48 -2.71
CA GLN A 51 8.04 0.65 -3.55
C GLN A 51 8.49 0.43 -4.99
N THR A 52 7.58 0.68 -5.93
CA THR A 52 7.85 0.63 -7.37
C THR A 52 7.67 1.98 -8.06
N GLY A 53 6.96 2.93 -7.43
CA GLY A 53 6.76 4.27 -7.96
C GLY A 53 5.80 5.08 -7.09
N TYR A 54 5.41 6.25 -7.58
CA TYR A 54 4.38 7.09 -6.98
C TYR A 54 3.79 8.06 -8.01
N ILE A 55 2.64 8.64 -7.67
CA ILE A 55 2.10 9.84 -8.31
C ILE A 55 1.77 10.89 -7.26
N ASP A 56 1.98 12.15 -7.60
CA ASP A 56 1.53 13.27 -6.79
C ASP A 56 0.20 13.81 -7.38
N VAL A 57 -0.77 14.03 -6.51
CA VAL A 57 -2.10 14.52 -6.84
C VAL A 57 -2.16 16.01 -6.50
N TYR A 58 -2.70 16.81 -7.41
CA TYR A 58 -2.89 18.25 -7.25
C TYR A 58 -4.24 18.64 -7.83
N ASP A 59 -4.82 19.71 -7.30
CA ASP A 59 -5.97 20.43 -7.85
C ASP A 59 -5.54 21.80 -8.41
N ASP A 60 -6.46 22.47 -9.12
CA ASP A 60 -6.28 23.82 -9.68
C ASP A 60 -6.63 24.92 -8.66
#